data_AF-A0A2L0EUK1-F1
#
_entry.id   AF-A0A2L0EUK1-F1
#
_cell.length_a   1.000
_cell.length_b   1.000
_cell.length_c   1.000
_cell.angle_alpha   90.00
_cell.angle_beta   90.00
_cell.angle_gamma   90.00
#
_symmetry.space_group_name_H-M   'P 1'
#
loop_
_entity.id
_entity.type
_entity.pdbx_description
1 polymer ?
#
loop_
_entity_poly.entity_id
_entity_poly.type
_entity_poly.pdbx_seq_one_letter_code
_entity_poly.pdbx_strand_id
1 'polypeptide(L)'
;MRLCRSCGASLEAGDGGGTCPRCGADDPVATAAAPGPRAPDAAPAAGPPKAVKVALAAAMAVVGVGFAVMFVARVDPPQDPAPRSRRATARPGASARSEAGSLGPAGAPLATYLDALCFADANGDDVPDPVVWQDGETRGQVVAVDGRSGQGIWASQPFEKPDALACPDRTTVLAGGEEDPTLRALDARTGKERWAAKLPAVPDEVVRGDGCVTVLMKDGATAGIKLDGGEVADCPGAPPPAATAGRFWERKRNPQVVQVGDVEVALTAKTDGQPTLAAEGRRGTTSLWKQSLPARAPVSGGRPDLFLAGSGGAAVVLGVDGADASELRILALDPASGAIRYERAAGHLGGKVAAVKASGPYVYVVSGAALRAVDPATGDAVWRATAPPKAP
;
A
#
# COMPACT_ATOMS: atom_id res chain seq x y z
N MET A 1 2.46 -28.83 -15.10
CA MET A 1 3.14 -27.89 -14.18
C MET A 1 2.44 -27.97 -12.84
N ARG A 2 3.16 -28.19 -11.74
CA ARG A 2 2.58 -28.20 -10.38
C ARG A 2 2.69 -26.78 -9.84
N LEU A 3 1.63 -26.23 -9.26
CA LEU A 3 1.65 -24.90 -8.64
C LEU A 3 1.43 -25.04 -7.13
N CYS A 4 2.17 -24.28 -6.33
CA CYS A 4 1.90 -24.16 -4.90
C CYS A 4 0.53 -23.51 -4.69
N ARG A 5 -0.32 -24.13 -3.87
CA ARG A 5 -1.69 -23.64 -3.61
C ARG A 5 -1.72 -22.35 -2.81
N SER A 6 -0.72 -22.13 -1.95
CA SER A 6 -0.64 -20.96 -1.08
C SER A 6 -0.13 -19.72 -1.84
N CYS A 7 0.89 -19.87 -2.69
CA CYS A 7 1.54 -18.73 -3.32
C CYS A 7 1.60 -18.76 -4.86
N GLY A 8 1.02 -19.76 -5.51
CA GLY A 8 0.97 -19.88 -6.97
C GLY A 8 2.32 -20.15 -7.66
N ALA A 9 3.39 -20.46 -6.92
CA ALA A 9 4.71 -20.71 -7.49
C ALA A 9 4.75 -22.02 -8.27
N SER A 10 5.43 -22.03 -9.42
CA SER A 10 5.72 -23.27 -10.15
C SER A 10 6.69 -24.16 -9.36
N LEU A 11 6.34 -25.44 -9.23
CA LEU A 11 7.16 -26.48 -8.61
C LEU A 11 7.73 -27.36 -9.72
N GLU A 12 9.05 -27.53 -9.73
CA GLU A 12 9.73 -28.42 -10.68
C GLU A 12 9.45 -29.89 -10.35
N ALA A 13 9.42 -30.73 -11.39
CA ALA A 13 9.16 -32.16 -11.24
C ALA A 13 10.41 -32.86 -10.68
N GLY A 14 10.60 -32.81 -9.35
CA GLY A 14 11.73 -33.47 -8.70
C GLY A 14 11.79 -33.30 -7.18
N ASP A 15 11.17 -32.24 -6.64
CA ASP A 15 11.23 -31.95 -5.22
C ASP A 15 10.24 -32.83 -4.45
N GLY A 16 10.74 -33.96 -3.94
CA GLY A 16 10.02 -34.89 -3.07
C GLY A 16 9.78 -34.39 -1.64
N GLY A 17 10.09 -33.13 -1.34
CA GLY A 17 9.83 -32.48 -0.05
C GLY A 17 8.46 -31.80 -0.03
N GLY A 18 7.64 -32.09 0.98
CA GLY A 18 6.26 -31.59 1.11
C GLY A 18 6.09 -30.07 1.28
N THR A 19 7.19 -29.32 1.41
CA THR A 19 7.22 -27.87 1.64
C THR A 19 7.48 -27.07 0.37
N CYS A 20 6.67 -26.07 0.07
CA CYS A 20 6.96 -25.14 -1.03
C CYS A 20 8.22 -24.29 -0.75
N PRO A 21 9.24 -24.25 -1.63
CA PRO A 21 10.47 -23.49 -1.38
C PRO A 21 10.26 -21.97 -1.35
N ARG A 22 9.15 -21.46 -1.89
CA ARG A 22 8.84 -20.03 -1.92
C ARG A 22 8.11 -19.54 -0.67
N CYS A 23 7.29 -20.38 -0.03
CA CYS A 23 6.43 -19.96 1.08
C CYS A 23 6.43 -20.89 2.31
N GLY A 24 7.09 -22.03 2.26
CA GLY A 24 7.20 -22.97 3.37
C GLY A 24 5.95 -23.80 3.68
N ALA A 25 4.88 -23.71 2.88
CA ALA A 25 3.63 -24.42 3.16
C ALA A 25 3.73 -25.95 2.91
N ASP A 26 3.24 -26.74 3.87
CA ASP A 26 3.12 -28.20 3.87
C ASP A 26 1.78 -28.68 3.26
N ASP A 27 1.59 -28.71 1.93
CA ASP A 27 0.55 -29.58 1.29
C ASP A 27 0.51 -29.51 -0.26
N PRO A 28 0.02 -30.57 -0.94
CA PRO A 28 0.39 -30.89 -2.32
C PRO A 28 -0.58 -30.32 -3.37
N VAL A 29 0.04 -29.71 -4.37
CA VAL A 29 -0.27 -29.83 -5.81
C VAL A 29 -1.74 -29.70 -6.22
N ALA A 30 -2.11 -28.53 -6.73
CA ALA A 30 -3.22 -28.43 -7.67
C ALA A 30 -2.75 -28.90 -9.07
N THR A 31 -3.39 -29.90 -9.64
CA THR A 31 -3.17 -30.30 -11.04
C THR A 31 -3.77 -29.22 -11.94
N ALA A 32 -2.93 -28.51 -12.69
CA ALA A 32 -3.41 -27.54 -13.68
C ALA A 32 -4.31 -28.25 -14.70
N ALA A 33 -5.54 -27.75 -14.88
CA ALA A 33 -6.44 -28.19 -15.94
C ALA A 33 -5.77 -27.96 -17.31
N ALA A 34 -5.98 -28.90 -18.24
CA ALA A 34 -5.41 -28.82 -19.58
C ALA A 34 -5.79 -27.47 -20.25
N PRO A 35 -4.87 -26.82 -20.98
CA PRO A 35 -5.17 -25.58 -21.67
C PRO A 35 -6.30 -25.81 -22.67
N GLY A 36 -7.39 -25.05 -22.53
CA GLY A 36 -8.47 -25.01 -23.51
C GLY A 36 -7.98 -24.54 -24.88
N PRO A 37 -8.71 -24.86 -25.97
CA PRO A 37 -8.32 -24.50 -27.32
C PRO A 37 -8.15 -22.98 -27.46
N ARG A 38 -7.06 -22.56 -28.14
CA ARG A 38 -6.79 -21.16 -28.50
C ARG A 38 -7.98 -20.58 -29.25
N ALA A 39 -8.48 -19.44 -28.78
CA ALA A 39 -9.42 -18.62 -29.53
C ALA A 39 -8.75 -18.12 -30.82
N PRO A 40 -9.47 -18.06 -31.96
CA PRO A 40 -8.94 -17.55 -33.22
C PRO A 40 -8.62 -16.05 -33.11
N ASP A 41 -7.54 -15.65 -33.80
CA ASP A 41 -7.06 -14.28 -33.84
C ASP A 41 -8.15 -13.32 -34.34
N ALA A 42 -8.47 -12.31 -33.52
CA ALA A 42 -9.41 -11.26 -33.89
C ALA A 42 -8.78 -10.34 -34.95
N ALA A 43 -9.49 -10.17 -36.07
CA ALA A 43 -9.09 -9.26 -37.13
C ALA A 43 -9.02 -7.80 -36.63
N PRO A 44 -8.09 -6.99 -37.17
CA PRO A 44 -7.90 -5.60 -36.74
C PRO A 44 -9.14 -4.75 -37.09
N ALA A 45 -9.69 -4.07 -36.09
CA ALA A 45 -10.78 -3.12 -36.27
C ALA A 45 -10.31 -1.89 -37.06
N ALA A 46 -11.05 -1.55 -38.12
CA ALA A 46 -10.82 -0.35 -38.92
C ALA A 46 -11.07 0.92 -38.09
N GLY A 47 -10.09 1.83 -38.08
CA GLY A 47 -10.20 3.12 -37.40
C GLY A 47 -11.25 4.04 -38.03
N PRO A 48 -11.79 5.01 -37.27
CA PRO A 48 -12.86 5.88 -37.75
C PRO A 48 -12.38 6.82 -38.88
N PRO A 49 -13.26 7.17 -39.83
CA PRO A 49 -12.92 8.00 -40.98
C PRO A 49 -12.49 9.41 -40.55
N LYS A 50 -11.50 9.96 -41.26
CA LYS A 50 -10.83 11.26 -40.98
C LYS A 50 -11.80 12.44 -40.81
N ALA A 51 -13.01 12.37 -41.39
CA ALA A 51 -14.03 13.40 -41.28
C ALA A 51 -14.54 13.63 -39.83
N VAL A 52 -14.52 12.60 -38.98
CA VAL A 52 -15.01 12.71 -37.58
C VAL A 52 -14.03 13.47 -36.69
N LYS A 53 -12.72 13.44 -37.00
CA LYS A 53 -11.70 14.12 -36.20
C LYS A 53 -11.74 15.65 -36.34
N VAL A 54 -12.19 16.18 -37.48
CA VAL A 54 -12.25 17.62 -37.73
C VAL A 54 -13.44 18.27 -37.03
N ALA A 55 -14.58 17.59 -36.95
CA ALA A 55 -15.77 18.08 -36.25
C ALA A 55 -15.55 18.20 -34.72
N LEU A 56 -14.79 17.27 -34.13
CA LEU A 56 -14.53 17.27 -32.68
C LEU A 56 -13.61 18.43 -32.25
N ALA A 57 -12.66 18.82 -33.11
CA ALA A 57 -11.75 19.94 -32.83
C ALA A 57 -12.47 21.30 -32.88
N ALA A 58 -13.44 21.47 -33.78
CA ALA A 58 -14.23 22.71 -33.88
C ALA A 58 -15.18 22.88 -32.67
N ALA A 59 -15.74 21.79 -32.13
CA ALA A 59 -16.63 21.85 -30.97
C ALA A 59 -15.90 22.30 -29.68
N MET A 60 -14.61 21.95 -29.51
CA MET A 60 -13.85 22.36 -28.32
C MET A 60 -13.47 23.85 -28.31
N ALA A 61 -13.27 24.47 -29.48
CA ALA A 61 -12.93 25.90 -29.57
C ALA A 61 -14.08 26.81 -29.13
N VAL A 62 -15.34 26.41 -29.35
CA VAL A 62 -16.54 27.19 -28.97
C VAL A 62 -16.76 27.17 -27.45
N VAL A 63 -16.43 26.07 -26.77
CA VAL A 63 -16.55 25.96 -25.30
C VAL A 63 -15.48 26.81 -24.58
N GLY A 64 -14.28 26.92 -25.15
CA GLY A 64 -13.19 27.73 -24.57
C GLY A 64 -13.48 29.23 -24.51
N VAL A 65 -14.21 29.78 -25.47
CA VAL A 65 -14.55 31.21 -25.49
C VAL A 65 -15.68 31.55 -24.51
N GLY A 66 -16.61 30.61 -24.25
CA GLY A 66 -17.68 30.81 -23.26
C GLY A 66 -17.17 30.92 -21.82
N PHE A 67 -16.07 30.23 -21.48
CA PHE A 67 -15.50 30.25 -20.13
C PHE A 67 -14.75 31.55 -19.80
N ALA A 68 -14.24 32.26 -20.80
CA ALA A 68 -13.48 33.50 -20.59
C ALA A 68 -14.35 34.71 -20.21
N VAL A 69 -15.67 34.68 -20.49
CA VAL A 69 -16.58 35.81 -20.24
C VAL A 69 -17.19 35.79 -18.82
N MET A 70 -17.10 34.68 -18.08
CA MET A 70 -17.76 34.53 -16.77
C MET A 70 -16.93 35.02 -15.57
N PHE A 71 -15.78 35.67 -15.76
CA PHE A 71 -14.86 36.04 -14.67
C PHE A 71 -14.86 37.52 -14.24
N VAL A 72 -15.82 38.36 -14.67
CA VAL A 72 -15.86 39.80 -14.32
C VAL A 72 -17.17 40.23 -13.64
N ALA A 73 -17.69 39.42 -12.71
CA ALA A 73 -18.72 39.87 -11.77
C ALA A 73 -18.29 39.51 -10.35
N ARG A 74 -17.65 40.46 -9.65
CA ARG A 74 -17.44 40.36 -8.19
C ARG A 74 -18.79 40.60 -7.52
N VAL A 75 -19.40 39.51 -7.03
CA VAL A 75 -20.50 39.57 -6.08
C VAL A 75 -19.88 39.47 -4.70
N ASP A 76 -20.06 40.49 -3.87
CA ASP A 76 -19.64 40.43 -2.48
C ASP A 76 -20.46 39.34 -1.74
N PRO A 77 -19.81 38.44 -0.99
CA PRO A 77 -20.52 37.39 -0.28
C PRO A 77 -21.39 37.98 0.84
N PRO A 78 -22.59 37.42 1.08
CA PRO A 78 -23.42 37.82 2.22
C PRO A 78 -22.69 37.57 3.53
N GLN A 79 -22.76 38.54 4.44
CA GLN A 79 -22.17 38.43 5.77
C GLN A 79 -22.87 37.33 6.59
N ASP A 80 -22.08 36.36 7.05
CA ASP A 80 -22.57 35.32 7.97
C ASP A 80 -23.04 35.94 9.30
N PRO A 81 -24.20 35.52 9.83
CA PRO A 81 -24.64 35.94 11.14
C PRO A 81 -23.71 35.37 12.23
N ALA A 82 -23.34 36.23 13.18
CA ALA A 82 -22.44 35.92 14.29
C ALA A 82 -22.82 34.61 15.03
N PRO A 83 -21.81 33.82 15.47
CA PRO A 83 -22.05 32.55 16.13
C PRO A 83 -22.74 32.76 17.48
N ARG A 84 -23.95 32.18 17.63
CA ARG A 84 -24.62 32.06 18.92
C ARG A 84 -23.87 31.04 19.77
N SER A 85 -23.32 31.51 20.89
CA SER A 85 -22.69 30.68 21.92
C SER A 85 -23.72 29.72 22.54
N ARG A 86 -23.76 28.47 22.05
CA ARG A 86 -24.46 27.39 22.77
C ARG A 86 -23.61 26.96 23.96
N ARG A 87 -24.07 27.35 25.14
CA ARG A 87 -23.56 26.90 26.44
C ARG A 87 -23.83 25.39 26.57
N ALA A 88 -22.82 24.57 26.30
CA ALA A 88 -22.89 23.13 26.51
C ALA A 88 -22.87 22.86 28.02
N THR A 89 -23.97 22.32 28.54
CA THR A 89 -24.05 21.76 29.89
C THR A 89 -23.19 20.49 29.96
N ALA A 90 -22.10 20.55 30.72
CA ALA A 90 -21.23 19.42 30.99
C ALA A 90 -22.00 18.29 31.70
N ARG A 91 -22.03 17.11 31.08
CA ARG A 91 -22.40 15.85 31.75
C ARG A 91 -21.16 15.31 32.49
N PRO A 92 -21.24 15.00 33.79
CA PRO A 92 -20.18 14.28 34.48
C PRO A 92 -20.32 12.79 34.15
N GLY A 93 -19.64 12.34 33.09
CA GLY A 93 -19.50 10.94 32.74
C GLY A 93 -18.05 10.51 32.94
N ALA A 94 -17.84 9.48 33.74
CA ALA A 94 -16.56 8.95 34.17
C ALA A 94 -15.52 8.90 33.05
N SER A 95 -14.45 9.68 33.21
CA SER A 95 -13.22 9.55 32.45
C SER A 95 -12.54 8.28 32.94
N ALA A 96 -12.91 7.14 32.35
CA ALA A 96 -12.06 5.98 32.33
C ALA A 96 -10.80 6.42 31.56
N ARG A 97 -9.78 6.88 32.30
CA ARG A 97 -8.42 6.90 31.79
C ARG A 97 -8.13 5.45 31.41
N SER A 98 -8.29 5.15 30.13
CA SER A 98 -7.70 3.96 29.54
C SER A 98 -6.24 4.04 29.94
N GLU A 99 -5.84 3.15 30.86
CA GLU A 99 -4.45 2.86 31.12
C GLU A 99 -3.90 2.34 29.80
N ALA A 100 -3.48 3.26 28.93
CA ALA A 100 -2.60 2.99 27.83
C ALA A 100 -1.26 2.60 28.47
N GLY A 101 -1.21 1.38 29.03
CA GLY A 101 0.03 0.71 29.35
C GLY A 101 0.92 0.84 28.11
N SER A 102 2.19 1.16 28.31
CA SER A 102 3.12 1.42 27.20
C SER A 102 3.15 0.19 26.28
N LEU A 103 2.32 0.21 25.24
CA LEU A 103 2.25 -0.79 24.18
C LEU A 103 3.48 -0.57 23.29
N GLY A 104 4.64 -0.99 23.80
CA GLY A 104 5.88 -0.94 23.06
C GLY A 104 7.12 -1.17 23.93
N PRO A 105 8.20 -1.63 23.29
CA PRO A 105 9.50 -1.71 23.92
C PRO A 105 9.98 -0.32 24.40
N ALA A 106 10.84 -0.30 25.42
CA ALA A 106 11.47 0.94 25.84
C ALA A 106 12.36 1.48 24.70
N GLY A 107 12.10 2.69 24.23
CA GLY A 107 12.87 3.30 23.16
C GLY A 107 12.29 4.62 22.67
N ALA A 108 13.08 5.38 21.91
CA ALA A 108 12.56 6.56 21.22
C ALA A 108 11.55 6.11 20.15
N PRO A 109 10.38 6.75 20.03
CA PRO A 109 9.40 6.39 19.01
C PRO A 109 10.01 6.59 17.61
N LEU A 110 9.75 5.65 16.69
CA LEU A 110 10.14 5.81 15.29
C LEU A 110 9.26 6.88 14.62
N ALA A 111 9.89 7.82 13.91
CA ALA A 111 9.23 8.87 13.13
C ALA A 111 9.28 8.54 11.62
N THR A 112 8.16 8.12 11.03
CA THR A 112 8.06 7.71 9.61
C THR A 112 6.98 8.49 8.86
N TYR A 113 7.34 9.15 7.77
CA TYR A 113 6.46 10.10 7.06
C TYR A 113 6.02 9.62 5.68
N LEU A 114 6.71 8.64 5.12
CA LEU A 114 6.42 8.11 3.80
C LEU A 114 5.54 6.87 3.90
N ASP A 115 4.79 6.63 2.84
CA ASP A 115 3.92 5.47 2.62
C ASP A 115 4.69 4.26 2.08
N ALA A 116 6.00 4.41 1.89
CA ALA A 116 6.88 3.34 1.50
C ALA A 116 7.12 2.39 2.68
N LEU A 117 6.53 1.20 2.58
CA LEU A 117 6.67 0.10 3.53
C LEU A 117 6.91 -1.19 2.74
N CYS A 118 7.97 -1.92 3.06
CA CYS A 118 8.20 -3.27 2.55
C CYS A 118 8.63 -4.21 3.68
N PHE A 119 8.89 -5.48 3.36
CA PHE A 119 9.25 -6.48 4.36
C PHE A 119 10.48 -7.29 3.93
N ALA A 120 11.40 -7.49 4.86
CA ALA A 120 12.60 -8.33 4.69
C ALA A 120 12.79 -9.24 5.92
N ASP A 121 13.82 -10.09 5.94
CA ASP A 121 14.24 -10.84 7.14
C ASP A 121 15.51 -10.17 7.69
N ALA A 122 15.34 -9.15 8.51
CA ALA A 122 16.39 -8.25 8.93
C ALA A 122 17.17 -8.75 10.15
N ASN A 123 16.62 -9.69 10.93
CA ASN A 123 17.31 -10.29 12.07
C ASN A 123 17.63 -11.79 11.87
N GLY A 124 17.21 -12.41 10.77
CA GLY A 124 17.49 -13.82 10.48
C GLY A 124 16.56 -14.80 11.18
N ASP A 125 15.40 -14.36 11.67
CA ASP A 125 14.45 -15.17 12.43
C ASP A 125 13.27 -15.71 11.59
N ASP A 126 13.34 -15.51 10.26
CA ASP A 126 12.35 -15.88 9.25
C ASP A 126 10.98 -15.21 9.41
N VAL A 127 10.86 -14.20 10.27
CA VAL A 127 9.69 -13.33 10.36
C VAL A 127 9.88 -12.10 9.49
N PRO A 128 8.85 -11.70 8.72
CA PRO A 128 8.94 -10.47 7.96
C PRO A 128 9.03 -9.23 8.86
N ASP A 129 10.15 -8.52 8.73
CA ASP A 129 10.46 -7.26 9.39
C ASP A 129 10.06 -6.08 8.50
N PRO A 130 9.20 -5.17 8.97
CA PRO A 130 8.88 -3.96 8.22
C PRO A 130 10.11 -3.07 8.04
N VAL A 131 10.29 -2.61 6.80
CA VAL A 131 11.32 -1.66 6.39
C VAL A 131 10.63 -0.39 5.89
N VAL A 132 11.01 0.76 6.45
CA VAL A 132 10.39 2.07 6.19
C VAL A 132 11.43 3.18 6.13
N TRP A 133 11.01 4.38 5.69
CA TRP A 133 11.80 5.60 5.79
C TRP A 133 11.59 6.32 7.13
N GLN A 134 12.67 6.62 7.82
CA GLN A 134 12.69 7.53 8.97
C GLN A 134 13.02 8.97 8.52
N ASP A 135 12.32 9.97 9.07
CA ASP A 135 12.58 11.42 8.93
C ASP A 135 12.48 12.04 7.49
N GLY A 136 11.89 11.30 6.53
CA GLY A 136 12.12 11.48 5.08
C GLY A 136 11.46 12.62 4.30
N GLU A 137 11.36 13.87 4.78
CA GLU A 137 10.92 14.98 3.89
C GLU A 137 12.09 15.59 3.09
N THR A 138 13.21 15.87 3.75
CA THR A 138 14.42 16.42 3.10
C THR A 138 15.58 15.45 3.15
N ARG A 139 15.69 14.72 4.26
CA ARG A 139 16.73 13.74 4.51
C ARG A 139 16.17 12.62 5.36
N GLY A 140 16.42 11.38 5.00
CA GLY A 140 15.91 10.25 5.77
C GLY A 140 16.83 9.05 5.76
N GLN A 141 16.54 8.09 6.62
CA GLN A 141 17.26 6.80 6.68
C GLN A 141 16.28 5.68 6.42
N VAL A 142 16.73 4.63 5.74
CA VAL A 142 15.99 3.37 5.73
C VAL A 142 16.19 2.71 7.08
N VAL A 143 15.10 2.26 7.70
CA VAL A 143 15.15 1.53 8.97
C VAL A 143 14.43 0.20 8.85
N ALA A 144 14.98 -0.82 9.49
CA ALA A 144 14.28 -2.08 9.73
C ALA A 144 13.83 -2.15 11.18
N VAL A 145 12.64 -2.69 11.39
CA VAL A 145 12.02 -2.89 12.70
C VAL A 145 11.65 -4.36 12.83
N ASP A 146 11.94 -4.96 13.97
CA ASP A 146 11.57 -6.33 14.30
C ASP A 146 10.04 -6.51 14.23
N GLY A 147 9.56 -7.36 13.32
CA GLY A 147 8.16 -7.62 13.08
C GLY A 147 7.42 -8.25 14.28
N ARG A 148 8.14 -8.90 15.20
CA ARG A 148 7.56 -9.48 16.43
C ARG A 148 7.38 -8.45 17.53
N SER A 149 8.39 -7.61 17.74
CA SER A 149 8.49 -6.77 18.94
C SER A 149 8.29 -5.27 18.71
N GLY A 150 8.43 -4.79 17.47
CA GLY A 150 8.46 -3.36 17.16
C GLY A 150 9.78 -2.67 17.50
N GLN A 151 10.83 -3.41 17.90
CA GLN A 151 12.15 -2.81 18.17
C GLN A 151 12.89 -2.49 16.88
N GLY A 152 13.45 -1.29 16.75
CA GLY A 152 14.32 -0.95 15.63
C GLY A 152 15.60 -1.81 15.62
N ILE A 153 15.90 -2.43 14.49
CA ILE A 153 17.05 -3.33 14.30
C ILE A 153 18.27 -2.55 13.83
N TRP A 154 18.15 -1.82 12.72
CA TRP A 154 19.22 -1.02 12.13
C TRP A 154 18.67 0.18 11.38
N ALA A 155 19.54 1.17 11.16
CA ALA A 155 19.31 2.33 10.29
C ALA A 155 20.44 2.44 9.26
N SER A 156 20.09 2.75 8.01
CA SER A 156 21.05 2.96 6.92
C SER A 156 21.81 4.29 7.07
N GLN A 157 22.75 4.53 6.15
CA GLN A 157 23.23 5.89 5.92
C GLN A 157 22.06 6.79 5.43
N PRO A 158 22.10 8.11 5.72
CA PRO A 158 21.07 9.03 5.24
C PRO A 158 21.04 9.17 3.72
N PHE A 159 19.83 9.31 3.19
CA PHE A 159 19.49 9.64 1.81
C PHE A 159 18.95 11.06 1.76
N GLU A 160 19.31 11.79 0.70
CA GLU A 160 18.70 13.09 0.40
C GLU A 160 17.40 12.88 -0.39
N LYS A 161 16.33 13.56 0.02
CA LYS A 161 14.96 13.45 -0.51
C LYS A 161 14.54 12.01 -0.81
N PRO A 162 14.40 11.16 0.23
CA PRO A 162 14.05 9.75 0.02
C PRO A 162 12.71 9.58 -0.71
N ASP A 163 12.64 8.57 -1.58
CA ASP A 163 11.46 8.34 -2.41
C ASP A 163 11.21 6.82 -2.57
N ALA A 164 11.88 6.17 -3.52
CA ALA A 164 11.71 4.75 -3.79
C ALA A 164 12.21 3.86 -2.64
N LEU A 165 11.38 2.89 -2.22
CA LEU A 165 11.74 1.82 -1.29
C LEU A 165 11.04 0.51 -1.68
N ALA A 166 11.81 -0.57 -1.75
CA ALA A 166 11.29 -1.91 -2.03
C ALA A 166 12.13 -3.01 -1.38
N CYS A 167 11.49 -4.14 -1.09
CA CYS A 167 12.14 -5.34 -0.58
C CYS A 167 11.86 -6.45 -1.60
N PRO A 168 12.65 -6.58 -2.68
CA PRO A 168 12.43 -7.58 -3.71
C PRO A 168 12.50 -8.99 -3.14
N ASP A 169 13.32 -9.23 -2.12
CA ASP A 169 13.42 -10.51 -1.41
C ASP A 169 13.69 -10.29 0.08
N ARG A 170 13.93 -11.38 0.83
CA ARG A 170 14.17 -11.34 2.28
C ARG A 170 15.54 -10.76 2.67
N THR A 171 16.48 -10.70 1.73
CA THR A 171 17.89 -10.39 1.99
C THR A 171 18.33 -9.05 1.43
N THR A 172 17.51 -8.41 0.59
CA THR A 172 17.86 -7.20 -0.14
C THR A 172 16.78 -6.14 0.04
N VAL A 173 17.21 -4.93 0.39
CA VAL A 173 16.37 -3.73 0.42
C VAL A 173 16.87 -2.76 -0.65
N LEU A 174 16.01 -2.28 -1.53
CA LEU A 174 16.34 -1.28 -2.55
C LEU A 174 15.79 0.08 -2.15
N ALA A 175 16.64 1.12 -2.24
CA ALA A 175 16.30 2.47 -1.85
C ALA A 175 16.87 3.51 -2.82
N GLY A 176 16.12 4.59 -3.06
CA GLY A 176 16.54 5.71 -3.91
C GLY A 176 15.94 7.04 -3.44
N GLY A 177 16.50 8.14 -3.93
CA GLY A 177 16.06 9.50 -3.60
C GLY A 177 15.74 10.33 -4.84
N GLU A 178 15.07 11.47 -4.65
CA GLU A 178 14.61 12.34 -5.72
C GLU A 178 15.73 13.21 -6.33
N GLU A 179 16.78 13.53 -5.58
CA GLU A 179 17.89 14.35 -6.09
C GLU A 179 19.05 13.53 -6.65
N ASP A 180 19.14 12.26 -6.27
CA ASP A 180 20.17 11.35 -6.75
C ASP A 180 19.49 10.20 -7.53
N PRO A 181 19.60 10.17 -8.87
CA PRO A 181 19.09 9.07 -9.68
C PRO A 181 20.03 7.86 -9.56
N THR A 182 20.20 7.38 -8.34
CA THR A 182 20.98 6.20 -7.98
C THR A 182 20.08 5.30 -7.15
N LEU A 183 19.94 4.05 -7.59
CA LEU A 183 19.30 3.01 -6.80
C LEU A 183 20.37 2.26 -6.00
N ARG A 184 20.17 2.14 -4.69
CA ARG A 184 21.10 1.45 -3.79
C ARG A 184 20.47 0.17 -3.30
N ALA A 185 21.24 -0.91 -3.31
CA ALA A 185 20.87 -2.12 -2.59
C ALA A 185 21.55 -2.14 -1.23
N LEU A 186 20.74 -2.33 -0.20
CA LEU A 186 21.16 -2.53 1.17
C LEU A 186 21.01 -4.01 1.52
N ASP A 187 21.97 -4.51 2.26
CA ASP A 187 21.89 -5.79 2.95
C ASP A 187 20.77 -5.70 4.00
N ALA A 188 19.75 -6.55 3.88
CA ALA A 188 18.58 -6.49 4.76
C ALA A 188 18.90 -6.74 6.23
N ARG A 189 20.02 -7.40 6.56
CA ARG A 189 20.39 -7.70 7.94
C ARG A 189 21.18 -6.60 8.62
N THR A 190 21.89 -5.80 7.85
CA THR A 190 22.84 -4.81 8.37
C THR A 190 22.54 -3.38 7.97
N GLY A 191 21.66 -3.16 6.98
CA GLY A 191 21.39 -1.86 6.39
C GLY A 191 22.56 -1.26 5.60
N LYS A 192 23.65 -2.01 5.41
CA LYS A 192 24.84 -1.57 4.69
C LYS A 192 24.64 -1.72 3.19
N GLU A 193 25.14 -0.75 2.44
CA GLU A 193 25.12 -0.81 0.98
C GLU A 193 25.93 -2.01 0.46
N ARG A 194 25.32 -2.80 -0.43
CA ARG A 194 25.96 -3.88 -1.20
C ARG A 194 26.45 -3.39 -2.55
N TRP A 195 25.60 -2.61 -3.24
CA TRP A 195 25.90 -2.00 -4.53
C TRP A 195 25.04 -0.76 -4.76
N ALA A 196 25.45 0.05 -5.74
CA ALA A 196 24.70 1.20 -6.24
C ALA A 196 24.68 1.19 -7.77
N ALA A 197 23.52 1.50 -8.34
CA ALA A 197 23.30 1.54 -9.79
C ALA A 197 22.85 2.96 -10.19
N LYS A 198 23.60 3.59 -11.10
CA LYS A 198 23.20 4.89 -11.66
C LYS A 198 22.10 4.69 -12.68
N LEU A 199 21.00 5.40 -12.51
CA LEU A 199 19.83 5.38 -13.39
C LEU A 199 19.80 6.64 -14.26
N PRO A 200 19.17 6.57 -15.44
CA PRO A 200 19.01 7.76 -16.29
C PRO A 200 18.04 8.79 -15.71
N ALA A 201 17.16 8.39 -14.80
CA ALA A 201 16.21 9.26 -14.10
C ALA A 201 15.92 8.75 -12.67
N VAL A 202 15.16 9.53 -11.91
CA VAL A 202 14.81 9.24 -10.51
C VAL A 202 13.95 7.98 -10.42
N PRO A 203 14.33 6.98 -9.59
CA PRO A 203 13.50 5.80 -9.35
C PRO A 203 12.21 6.19 -8.62
N ASP A 204 11.07 5.65 -9.06
CA ASP A 204 9.75 5.84 -8.44
C ASP A 204 9.21 4.51 -7.87
N GLU A 205 9.20 3.46 -8.71
CA GLU A 205 8.70 2.15 -8.33
C GLU A 205 9.67 1.05 -8.73
N VAL A 206 9.72 -0.01 -7.91
CA VAL A 206 10.55 -1.19 -8.13
C VAL A 206 9.66 -2.41 -8.08
N VAL A 207 9.72 -3.22 -9.13
CA VAL A 207 8.95 -4.45 -9.27
C VAL A 207 9.90 -5.63 -9.35
N ARG A 208 9.68 -6.65 -8.51
CA ARG A 208 10.48 -7.87 -8.48
C ARG A 208 10.25 -8.71 -9.74
N GLY A 209 11.34 -9.16 -10.37
CA GLY A 209 11.38 -10.27 -11.32
C GLY A 209 12.21 -11.44 -10.77
N ASP A 210 12.48 -12.43 -11.62
CA ASP A 210 13.32 -13.57 -11.26
C ASP A 210 14.81 -13.20 -11.36
N GLY A 211 15.48 -13.03 -10.22
CA GLY A 211 16.90 -12.65 -10.14
C GLY A 211 17.22 -11.19 -10.48
N CYS A 212 16.19 -10.37 -10.74
CA CYS A 212 16.35 -8.98 -11.10
C CYS A 212 15.13 -8.15 -10.69
N VAL A 213 15.18 -6.84 -10.90
CA VAL A 213 14.05 -5.92 -10.68
C VAL A 213 13.85 -5.02 -11.90
N THR A 214 12.60 -4.68 -12.20
CA THR A 214 12.28 -3.59 -13.11
C THR A 214 12.01 -2.33 -12.29
N VAL A 215 12.76 -1.27 -12.59
CA VAL A 215 12.62 0.04 -11.98
C VAL A 215 11.84 0.93 -12.94
N LEU A 216 10.70 1.46 -12.48
CA LEU A 216 9.98 2.56 -13.14
C LEU A 216 10.54 3.87 -12.60
N MET A 217 10.89 4.78 -13.51
CA MET A 217 11.40 6.11 -13.17
C MET A 217 10.31 7.18 -13.33
N LYS A 218 10.50 8.34 -12.70
CA LYS A 218 9.54 9.46 -12.69
C LYS A 218 9.23 10.04 -14.08
N ASP A 219 10.13 9.87 -15.05
CA ASP A 219 9.94 10.27 -16.45
C ASP A 219 9.17 9.23 -17.28
N GLY A 220 8.80 8.09 -16.67
CA GLY A 220 8.09 7.00 -17.30
C GLY A 220 8.99 5.96 -17.97
N ALA A 221 10.31 6.18 -18.02
CA ALA A 221 11.23 5.17 -18.50
C ALA A 221 11.34 3.99 -17.51
N THR A 222 11.79 2.84 -18.02
CA THR A 222 12.03 1.65 -17.20
C THR A 222 13.42 1.10 -17.42
N ALA A 223 14.05 0.58 -16.36
CA ALA A 223 15.32 -0.13 -16.43
C ALA A 223 15.24 -1.45 -15.66
N GLY A 224 15.76 -2.54 -16.22
CA GLY A 224 15.97 -3.77 -15.46
C GLY A 224 17.34 -3.76 -14.79
N ILE A 225 17.41 -4.21 -13.54
CA ILE A 225 18.61 -4.20 -12.70
C ILE A 225 18.78 -5.59 -12.06
N LYS A 226 19.95 -6.21 -12.19
CA LYS A 226 20.26 -7.48 -11.52
C LYS A 226 20.35 -7.29 -10.01
N LEU A 227 19.79 -8.22 -9.24
CA LEU A 227 19.79 -8.13 -7.78
C LEU A 227 21.16 -8.39 -7.16
N ASP A 228 22.00 -9.23 -7.77
CA ASP A 228 23.27 -9.64 -7.18
C ASP A 228 24.36 -8.56 -7.28
N GLY A 229 24.34 -7.73 -8.32
CA GLY A 229 25.42 -6.78 -8.62
C GLY A 229 24.99 -5.37 -9.05
N GLY A 230 23.70 -5.13 -9.26
CA GLY A 230 23.20 -3.81 -9.66
C GLY A 230 23.44 -3.46 -11.13
N GLU A 231 23.90 -4.40 -11.96
CA GLU A 231 24.10 -4.14 -13.39
C GLU A 231 22.76 -4.03 -14.13
N VAL A 232 22.71 -3.15 -15.13
CA VAL A 232 21.56 -3.05 -16.03
C VAL A 232 21.42 -4.36 -16.83
N ALA A 233 20.21 -4.90 -16.88
CA ALA A 233 19.89 -6.11 -17.60
C ALA A 233 18.43 -6.10 -18.09
N ASP A 234 18.12 -6.93 -19.09
CA ASP A 234 16.74 -7.19 -19.46
C ASP A 234 16.06 -8.05 -18.37
N CYS A 235 14.90 -7.60 -17.91
CA CYS A 235 14.11 -8.25 -16.85
C CYS A 235 12.76 -8.78 -17.38
N PRO A 236 12.77 -9.80 -18.25
CA PRO A 236 11.54 -10.28 -18.91
C PRO A 236 10.52 -10.91 -17.95
N GLY A 237 10.94 -11.34 -16.76
CA GLY A 237 10.06 -11.94 -15.74
C GLY A 237 9.36 -10.94 -14.83
N ALA A 238 9.74 -9.66 -14.85
CA ALA A 238 9.07 -8.64 -14.07
C ALA A 238 7.82 -8.16 -14.83
N PRO A 239 6.63 -8.14 -14.21
CA PRO A 239 5.46 -7.58 -14.86
C PRO A 239 5.73 -6.11 -15.22
N PRO A 240 5.22 -5.63 -16.38
CA PRO A 240 5.41 -4.25 -16.77
C PRO A 240 4.85 -3.36 -15.65
N PRO A 241 5.53 -2.25 -15.28
CA PRO A 241 5.04 -1.38 -14.22
C PRO A 241 3.59 -0.93 -14.48
N ALA A 242 3.20 -0.74 -15.75
CA ALA A 242 1.82 -0.42 -16.16
C ALA A 242 0.74 -1.44 -15.75
N ALA A 243 1.07 -2.71 -15.50
CA ALA A 243 0.14 -3.70 -14.91
C ALA A 243 -0.11 -3.44 -13.41
N THR A 244 0.69 -2.57 -12.80
CA THR A 244 0.67 -2.19 -11.37
C THR A 244 0.44 -0.67 -11.19
N ALA A 245 0.61 0.13 -12.24
CA ALA A 245 0.89 1.56 -12.14
C ALA A 245 -0.26 2.46 -12.56
N GLY A 246 -0.47 3.48 -11.74
CA GLY A 246 0.08 4.77 -12.16
C GLY A 246 0.85 5.36 -10.99
N ARG A 247 1.05 6.69 -10.99
CA ARG A 247 1.84 7.37 -9.93
C ARG A 247 1.42 6.91 -8.55
N PHE A 248 2.30 6.93 -7.55
CA PHE A 248 2.03 6.34 -6.23
C PHE A 248 0.61 6.60 -5.65
N TRP A 249 0.04 7.81 -5.83
CA TRP A 249 -1.34 8.13 -5.41
C TRP A 249 -2.45 7.34 -6.13
N GLU A 250 -2.15 6.77 -7.29
CA GLU A 250 -2.98 5.84 -8.02
C GLU A 250 -2.91 4.41 -7.44
N ARG A 251 -1.98 4.08 -6.54
CA ARG A 251 -1.99 2.79 -5.82
C ARG A 251 -3.11 2.71 -4.78
N LYS A 252 -3.71 3.85 -4.42
CA LYS A 252 -5.01 3.93 -3.71
C LYS A 252 -6.20 3.82 -4.68
N ARG A 253 -6.01 3.07 -5.78
CA ARG A 253 -6.99 2.86 -6.85
C ARG A 253 -8.27 2.32 -6.26
N ASN A 254 -9.37 2.80 -6.83
CA ASN A 254 -10.71 2.31 -6.60
C ASN A 254 -11.07 1.38 -7.78
N PRO A 255 -11.17 0.05 -7.61
CA PRO A 255 -11.08 -0.72 -6.36
C PRO A 255 -9.63 -1.00 -5.89
N GLN A 256 -9.45 -1.19 -4.58
CA GLN A 256 -8.28 -1.82 -3.99
C GLN A 256 -8.59 -3.29 -3.74
N VAL A 257 -7.65 -4.21 -4.00
CA VAL A 257 -7.90 -5.66 -3.94
C VAL A 257 -6.84 -6.36 -3.09
N VAL A 258 -7.26 -7.33 -2.27
CA VAL A 258 -6.35 -8.24 -1.54
C VAL A 258 -6.85 -9.67 -1.61
N GLN A 259 -5.92 -10.63 -1.61
CA GLN A 259 -6.25 -12.05 -1.51
C GLN A 259 -6.20 -12.50 -0.05
N VAL A 260 -7.27 -13.15 0.45
CA VAL A 260 -7.34 -13.74 1.78
C VAL A 260 -7.79 -15.20 1.65
N GLY A 261 -6.83 -16.14 1.74
CA GLY A 261 -7.10 -17.54 1.41
C GLY A 261 -7.47 -17.70 -0.06
N ASP A 262 -8.60 -18.34 -0.34
CA ASP A 262 -9.12 -18.53 -1.70
C ASP A 262 -10.11 -17.43 -2.15
N VAL A 263 -10.30 -16.39 -1.32
CA VAL A 263 -11.20 -15.27 -1.62
C VAL A 263 -10.42 -13.98 -1.90
N GLU A 264 -10.72 -13.37 -3.03
CA GLU A 264 -10.34 -12.00 -3.36
C GLU A 264 -11.32 -11.03 -2.71
N VAL A 265 -10.83 -10.06 -1.92
CA VAL A 265 -11.65 -8.99 -1.36
C VAL A 265 -11.30 -7.68 -2.05
N ALA A 266 -12.29 -7.04 -2.65
CA ALA A 266 -12.19 -5.75 -3.30
C ALA A 266 -12.87 -4.66 -2.45
N LEU A 267 -12.16 -3.59 -2.11
CA LEU A 267 -12.67 -2.40 -1.45
C LEU A 267 -12.86 -1.28 -2.49
N THR A 268 -13.99 -0.59 -2.41
CA THR A 268 -14.35 0.53 -3.28
C THR A 268 -14.86 1.71 -2.46
N ALA A 269 -14.76 2.92 -3.01
CA ALA A 269 -15.42 4.11 -2.47
C ALA A 269 -16.36 4.72 -3.50
N LYS A 270 -17.58 5.08 -3.09
CA LYS A 270 -18.46 5.90 -3.94
C LYS A 270 -17.98 7.35 -3.86
N THR A 271 -17.74 8.00 -4.99
CA THR A 271 -17.18 9.37 -5.02
C THR A 271 -18.24 10.48 -4.97
N ASP A 272 -19.52 10.12 -5.09
CA ASP A 272 -20.61 11.09 -5.04
C ASP A 272 -20.88 11.52 -3.59
N GLY A 273 -20.52 12.76 -3.26
CA GLY A 273 -20.67 13.30 -1.91
C GLY A 273 -19.59 12.81 -0.94
N GLN A 274 -20.00 12.38 0.26
CA GLN A 274 -19.06 11.86 1.26
C GLN A 274 -18.72 10.40 0.94
N PRO A 275 -17.43 10.05 0.77
CA PRO A 275 -17.07 8.80 0.13
C PRO A 275 -17.32 7.59 1.03
N THR A 276 -18.43 6.89 0.78
CA THR A 276 -18.81 5.68 1.52
C THR A 276 -18.05 4.47 0.99
N LEU A 277 -17.52 3.66 1.90
CA LEU A 277 -16.81 2.44 1.55
C LEU A 277 -17.81 1.31 1.24
N ALA A 278 -17.46 0.47 0.28
CA ALA A 278 -18.15 -0.77 -0.02
C ALA A 278 -17.13 -1.86 -0.33
N ALA A 279 -17.42 -3.09 0.07
CA ALA A 279 -16.55 -4.23 -0.16
C ALA A 279 -17.29 -5.36 -0.90
N GLU A 280 -16.52 -6.14 -1.65
CA GLU A 280 -16.98 -7.32 -2.38
C GLU A 280 -15.99 -8.46 -2.21
N GLY A 281 -16.47 -9.64 -1.83
CA GLY A 281 -15.67 -10.87 -1.81
C GLY A 281 -15.96 -11.72 -3.03
N ARG A 282 -14.92 -12.24 -3.69
CA ARG A 282 -15.00 -13.03 -4.91
C ARG A 282 -14.14 -14.28 -4.83
N ARG A 283 -14.61 -15.36 -5.45
CA ARG A 283 -13.81 -16.56 -5.72
C ARG A 283 -13.71 -16.72 -7.23
N GLY A 284 -12.54 -16.41 -7.80
CA GLY A 284 -12.39 -16.26 -9.24
C GLY A 284 -13.31 -15.16 -9.77
N THR A 285 -14.19 -15.49 -10.72
CA THR A 285 -15.15 -14.53 -11.29
C THR A 285 -16.50 -14.50 -10.54
N THR A 286 -16.70 -15.38 -9.56
CA THR A 286 -17.96 -15.48 -8.82
C THR A 286 -17.95 -14.55 -7.61
N SER A 287 -18.91 -13.61 -7.57
CA SER A 287 -19.17 -12.77 -6.40
C SER A 287 -19.83 -13.62 -5.30
N LEU A 288 -19.21 -13.64 -4.11
CA LEU A 288 -19.75 -14.34 -2.94
C LEU A 288 -20.68 -13.41 -2.14
N TRP A 289 -20.27 -12.16 -1.97
CA TRP A 289 -21.01 -11.15 -1.23
C TRP A 289 -20.57 -9.75 -1.68
N LYS A 290 -21.47 -8.79 -1.51
CA LYS A 290 -21.20 -7.36 -1.72
C LYS A 290 -21.99 -6.55 -0.70
N GLN A 291 -21.34 -5.59 -0.05
CA GLN A 291 -22.00 -4.79 0.97
C GLN A 291 -21.41 -3.38 1.09
N SER A 292 -22.21 -2.45 1.59
CA SER A 292 -21.73 -1.15 2.06
C SER A 292 -21.14 -1.30 3.46
N LEU A 293 -20.04 -0.62 3.75
CA LEU A 293 -19.41 -0.64 5.06
C LEU A 293 -19.86 0.57 5.90
N PRO A 294 -19.96 0.43 7.24
CA PRO A 294 -20.26 1.52 8.16
C PRO A 294 -19.03 2.42 8.41
N ALA A 295 -18.33 2.78 7.33
CA ALA A 295 -17.15 3.61 7.33
C ALA A 295 -17.01 4.37 6.01
N ARG A 296 -16.27 5.46 6.06
CA ARG A 296 -15.97 6.29 4.90
C ARG A 296 -14.48 6.23 4.57
N ALA A 297 -14.15 6.48 3.32
CA ALA A 297 -12.76 6.64 2.92
C ALA A 297 -12.22 7.95 3.48
N PRO A 298 -11.04 7.98 4.12
CA PRO A 298 -10.32 9.21 4.35
C PRO A 298 -10.10 9.94 3.02
N VAL A 299 -10.04 11.27 3.02
CA VAL A 299 -9.85 12.05 1.78
C VAL A 299 -8.49 12.74 1.81
N SER A 300 -7.64 12.46 0.83
CA SER A 300 -6.38 13.14 0.60
C SER A 300 -6.37 13.77 -0.79
N GLY A 301 -6.07 15.08 -0.88
CA GLY A 301 -6.03 15.77 -2.17
C GLY A 301 -7.35 15.71 -2.96
N GLY A 302 -8.50 15.66 -2.26
CA GLY A 302 -9.83 15.57 -2.85
C GLY A 302 -10.21 14.18 -3.39
N ARG A 303 -9.43 13.14 -3.10
CA ARG A 303 -9.71 11.76 -3.52
C ARG A 303 -9.86 10.82 -2.31
N PRO A 304 -10.74 9.81 -2.38
CA PRO A 304 -10.86 8.80 -1.33
C PRO A 304 -9.60 7.93 -1.29
N ASP A 305 -9.04 7.77 -0.11
CA ASP A 305 -7.97 6.83 0.20
C ASP A 305 -8.59 5.48 0.59
N LEU A 306 -8.18 4.42 -0.10
CA LEU A 306 -8.60 3.06 0.20
C LEU A 306 -7.48 2.33 0.94
N PHE A 307 -7.82 1.73 2.08
CA PHE A 307 -6.89 1.00 2.93
C PHE A 307 -7.45 -0.37 3.27
N LEU A 308 -6.96 -1.38 2.55
CA LEU A 308 -7.32 -2.79 2.69
C LEU A 308 -6.05 -3.64 2.83
N ALA A 309 -6.04 -4.57 3.78
CA ALA A 309 -4.99 -5.56 3.97
C ALA A 309 -5.58 -6.92 4.36
N GLY A 310 -4.96 -8.02 3.94
CA GLY A 310 -5.38 -9.39 4.28
C GLY A 310 -4.41 -10.06 5.23
N SER A 311 -4.86 -10.41 6.45
CA SER A 311 -4.01 -11.10 7.45
C SER A 311 -4.87 -11.91 8.43
N GLY A 312 -4.32 -12.99 9.00
CA GLY A 312 -5.02 -13.78 10.02
C GLY A 312 -6.39 -14.33 9.60
N GLY A 313 -6.59 -14.59 8.29
CA GLY A 313 -7.88 -15.01 7.75
C GLY A 313 -8.97 -13.93 7.78
N ALA A 314 -8.60 -12.65 7.90
CA ALA A 314 -9.50 -11.50 7.84
C ALA A 314 -9.06 -10.52 6.74
N ALA A 315 -10.02 -9.79 6.18
CA ALA A 315 -9.77 -8.59 5.39
C ALA A 315 -9.95 -7.37 6.31
N VAL A 316 -8.86 -6.65 6.57
CA VAL A 316 -8.83 -5.48 7.45
C VAL A 316 -8.97 -4.21 6.63
N VAL A 317 -9.95 -3.39 6.97
CA VAL A 317 -10.27 -2.11 6.34
C VAL A 317 -10.03 -0.98 7.32
N LEU A 318 -9.32 0.07 6.89
CA LEU A 318 -9.29 1.35 7.61
C LEU A 318 -10.19 2.37 6.92
N GLY A 319 -11.00 3.03 7.72
CA GLY A 319 -11.86 4.14 7.29
C GLY A 319 -11.93 5.23 8.35
N VAL A 320 -12.87 6.15 8.18
CA VAL A 320 -13.21 7.18 9.18
C VAL A 320 -14.69 7.16 9.51
N ASP A 321 -15.03 7.62 10.71
CA ASP A 321 -16.42 7.76 11.14
C ASP A 321 -17.10 9.00 10.54
N GLY A 322 -18.41 8.86 10.28
CA GLY A 322 -19.40 9.93 10.38
C GLY A 322 -19.16 11.25 9.64
N ALA A 323 -20.01 12.23 9.92
CA ALA A 323 -20.06 13.53 9.23
C ALA A 323 -18.75 14.32 9.32
N ASP A 324 -17.98 14.10 10.39
CA ASP A 324 -16.79 14.88 10.73
C ASP A 324 -15.48 14.23 10.25
N ALA A 325 -15.52 12.97 9.78
CA ALA A 325 -14.41 12.25 9.16
C ALA A 325 -13.09 12.27 9.96
N SER A 326 -13.17 12.45 11.28
CA SER A 326 -12.01 12.77 12.11
C SER A 326 -11.45 11.57 12.88
N GLU A 327 -12.30 10.59 13.20
CA GLU A 327 -11.88 9.41 13.95
C GLU A 327 -11.66 8.22 13.00
N LEU A 328 -10.43 7.68 13.00
CA LEU A 328 -10.12 6.46 12.29
C LEU A 328 -10.90 5.28 12.87
N ARG A 329 -11.35 4.40 12.00
CA ARG A 329 -11.99 3.13 12.34
C ARG A 329 -11.27 1.98 11.68
N ILE A 330 -11.23 0.86 12.39
CA ILE A 330 -10.76 -0.42 11.88
C ILE A 330 -11.91 -1.42 11.86
N LEU A 331 -12.07 -2.08 10.72
CA LEU A 331 -13.06 -3.12 10.51
C LEU A 331 -12.34 -4.39 10.06
N ALA A 332 -12.71 -5.53 10.61
CA ALA A 332 -12.32 -6.82 10.05
C ALA A 332 -13.52 -7.50 9.41
N LEU A 333 -13.35 -7.90 8.16
CA LEU A 333 -14.33 -8.66 7.40
C LEU A 333 -13.93 -10.13 7.38
N ASP A 334 -14.89 -11.00 7.60
CA ASP A 334 -14.77 -12.40 7.22
C ASP A 334 -14.74 -12.50 5.69
N PRO A 335 -13.67 -13.01 5.07
CA PRO A 335 -13.54 -12.99 3.62
C PRO A 335 -14.59 -13.87 2.94
N ALA A 336 -15.06 -14.95 3.57
CA ALA A 336 -16.01 -15.88 2.95
C ALA A 336 -17.44 -15.34 2.91
N SER A 337 -17.89 -14.68 3.99
CA SER A 337 -19.28 -14.23 4.17
C SER A 337 -19.46 -12.71 4.06
N GLY A 338 -18.38 -11.95 4.22
CA GLY A 338 -18.40 -10.50 4.37
C GLY A 338 -18.77 -10.04 5.78
N ALA A 339 -19.16 -10.94 6.69
CA ALA A 339 -19.58 -10.53 8.03
C ALA A 339 -18.50 -9.66 8.72
N ILE A 340 -18.91 -8.52 9.27
CA ILE A 340 -18.04 -7.66 10.07
C ILE A 340 -17.78 -8.40 11.39
N ARG A 341 -16.54 -8.89 11.59
CA ARG A 341 -16.12 -9.59 12.81
C ARG A 341 -16.00 -8.63 13.98
N TYR A 342 -15.45 -7.45 13.71
CA TYR A 342 -15.41 -6.34 14.65
C TYR A 342 -15.35 -5.00 13.91
N GLU A 343 -15.73 -3.97 14.64
CA GLU A 343 -15.65 -2.57 14.24
C GLU A 343 -15.22 -1.77 15.45
N ARG A 344 -14.08 -1.07 15.36
CA ARG A 344 -13.52 -0.33 16.50
C ARG A 344 -13.05 1.05 16.10
N ALA A 345 -13.15 1.97 17.05
CA ALA A 345 -12.39 3.21 17.03
C ALA A 345 -10.89 2.87 17.07
N ALA A 346 -10.13 3.50 16.17
CA ALA A 346 -8.70 3.28 16.01
C ALA A 346 -7.91 4.57 16.32
N GLY A 347 -8.38 5.38 17.28
CA GLY A 347 -7.72 6.62 17.69
C GLY A 347 -6.26 6.45 18.12
N HIS A 348 -5.86 5.25 18.54
CA HIS A 348 -4.47 4.91 18.86
C HIS A 348 -3.52 4.97 17.65
N LEU A 349 -4.05 4.83 16.42
CA LEU A 349 -3.30 5.00 15.17
C LEU A 349 -2.97 6.48 14.92
N GLY A 350 -3.70 7.41 15.53
CA GLY A 350 -3.49 8.85 15.38
C GLY A 350 -4.16 9.42 14.13
N GLY A 351 -3.51 10.40 13.50
CA GLY A 351 -4.06 11.14 12.37
C GLY A 351 -3.92 10.43 11.01
N LYS A 352 -3.46 11.15 9.99
CA LYS A 352 -3.37 10.67 8.60
C LYS A 352 -2.67 9.31 8.48
N VAL A 353 -3.34 8.37 7.81
CA VAL A 353 -2.78 7.08 7.42
C VAL A 353 -2.02 7.25 6.10
N ALA A 354 -0.76 6.83 6.08
CA ALA A 354 0.10 6.82 4.90
C ALA A 354 0.04 5.46 4.18
N ALA A 355 0.17 4.36 4.94
CA ALA A 355 0.20 3.02 4.40
C ALA A 355 -0.44 1.99 5.32
N VAL A 356 -1.02 0.95 4.71
CA VAL A 356 -1.49 -0.26 5.38
C VAL A 356 -1.02 -1.47 4.58
N LYS A 357 -0.31 -2.39 5.22
CA LYS A 357 0.12 -3.66 4.61
C LYS A 357 -0.02 -4.80 5.61
N ALA A 358 -0.16 -6.01 5.10
CA ALA A 358 -0.15 -7.21 5.93
C ALA A 358 1.15 -7.99 5.70
N SER A 359 1.66 -8.60 6.78
CA SER A 359 2.75 -9.58 6.69
C SER A 359 2.74 -10.48 7.92
N GLY A 360 2.87 -11.78 7.72
CA GLY A 360 2.74 -12.75 8.80
C GLY A 360 1.39 -12.61 9.53
N PRO A 361 1.37 -12.55 10.87
CA PRO A 361 0.12 -12.48 11.65
C PRO A 361 -0.45 -11.06 11.79
N TYR A 362 0.26 -10.02 11.35
CA TYR A 362 -0.09 -8.64 11.68
C TYR A 362 -0.53 -7.83 10.46
N VAL A 363 -1.27 -6.76 10.75
CA VAL A 363 -1.48 -5.62 9.85
C VAL A 363 -0.61 -4.46 10.34
N TYR A 364 0.23 -3.96 9.47
CA TYR A 364 1.13 -2.85 9.72
C TYR A 364 0.51 -1.57 9.21
N VAL A 365 0.43 -0.57 10.08
CA VAL A 365 -0.14 0.73 9.76
C VAL A 365 0.90 1.82 9.98
N VAL A 366 1.16 2.60 8.94
CA VAL A 366 1.93 3.84 9.04
C VAL A 366 0.93 5.00 9.16
N SER A 367 0.89 5.63 10.33
CA SER A 367 -0.06 6.70 10.62
C SER A 367 0.48 7.68 11.66
N GLY A 368 0.25 8.97 11.43
CA GLY A 368 0.65 10.04 12.37
C GLY A 368 2.14 9.98 12.74
N ALA A 369 3.00 9.81 11.75
CA ALA A 369 4.45 9.66 11.88
C ALA A 369 4.92 8.38 12.62
N ALA A 370 4.10 7.35 12.78
CA ALA A 370 4.50 6.14 13.48
C ALA A 370 4.07 4.87 12.75
N LEU A 371 4.89 3.82 12.89
CA LEU A 371 4.59 2.46 12.45
C LEU A 371 4.03 1.66 13.64
N ARG A 372 2.94 0.94 13.42
CA ARG A 372 2.31 0.06 14.42
C ARG A 372 1.94 -1.27 13.79
N ALA A 373 2.01 -2.33 14.58
CA ALA A 373 1.35 -3.59 14.26
C ALA A 373 -0.01 -3.66 14.96
N VAL A 374 -0.98 -4.17 14.23
CA VAL A 374 -2.35 -4.40 14.67
C VAL A 374 -2.67 -5.87 14.50
N ASP A 375 -3.30 -6.45 15.52
CA ASP A 375 -3.81 -7.80 15.46
C ASP A 375 -5.10 -7.82 14.60
N PRO A 376 -5.13 -8.54 13.47
CA PRO A 376 -6.29 -8.59 12.58
C PRO A 376 -7.50 -9.32 13.19
N ALA A 377 -7.34 -10.03 14.31
CA ALA A 377 -8.44 -10.71 14.98
C ALA A 377 -9.21 -9.80 15.96
N THR A 378 -8.52 -8.83 16.55
CA THR A 378 -9.06 -7.97 17.62
C THR A 378 -9.19 -6.50 17.21
N GLY A 379 -8.33 -6.05 16.30
CA GLY A 379 -8.17 -4.64 15.92
C GLY A 379 -7.31 -3.83 16.89
N ASP A 380 -6.71 -4.49 17.88
CA ASP A 380 -5.90 -3.84 18.90
C ASP A 380 -4.45 -3.69 18.43
N ALA A 381 -3.80 -2.60 18.86
CA ALA A 381 -2.38 -2.41 18.63
C ALA A 381 -1.57 -3.43 19.45
N VAL A 382 -0.72 -4.19 18.76
CA VAL A 382 0.19 -5.15 19.38
C VAL A 382 1.44 -4.43 19.89
N TRP A 383 2.03 -3.59 19.04
CA TRP A 383 3.19 -2.79 19.38
C TRP A 383 3.26 -1.52 18.52
N ARG A 384 4.05 -0.56 19.01
CA ARG A 384 4.49 0.62 18.27
C ARG A 384 6.00 0.56 18.04
N ALA A 385 6.42 0.89 16.82
CA ALA A 385 7.82 0.85 16.43
C ALA A 385 8.67 1.87 17.22
N THR A 386 9.85 1.45 17.64
CA THR A 386 10.90 2.33 18.18
C THR A 386 12.03 2.50 17.17
N ALA A 387 12.70 3.64 17.21
CA ALA A 387 13.89 3.88 16.41
C ALA A 387 15.00 2.90 16.80
N PRO A 388 15.84 2.46 15.85
CA PRO A 388 17.04 1.68 16.16
C PRO A 388 17.94 2.41 17.14
N PRO A 389 18.71 1.69 17.98
CA PRO A 389 19.74 2.31 18.81
C PRO A 389 20.73 3.06 17.91
N LYS A 390 21.15 4.26 18.32
CA LYS A 390 22.21 4.96 17.60
C LYS A 390 23.47 4.10 17.63
N ALA A 391 24.11 3.94 16.47
CA ALA A 391 25.44 3.34 16.42
C ALA A 391 26.39 4.14 17.34
N PRO A 392 27.23 3.44 18.13
CA PRO A 392 28.12 4.07 19.11
C PRO A 392 29.13 5.04 18.50
#